data_AF-A0A6L9H6N2-F1
#
_entry.id   AF-A0A6L9H6N2-F1
#
_cell.length_a   1.000
_cell.length_b   1.000
_cell.length_c   1.000
_cell.angle_alpha   90.00
_cell.angle_beta   90.00
_cell.angle_gamma   90.00
#
_symmetry.space_group_name_H-M   'P 1'
#
loop_
_entity.id
_entity.type
_entity.pdbx_description
1 polymer ?
#
loop_
_entity_poly.entity_id
_entity_poly.type
_entity_poly.pdbx_seq_one_letter_code
_entity_poly.pdbx_strand_id
1 'polypeptide(L)' 'MMKQDAVKQDADRKGLETCVICRCMTDIQADTDISQRKTYVPTIGQLCDKCCWEWFHTNDIRTLPEFYDEFD' A
#
# COMPACT_ATOMS: atom_id res chain seq x y z
N MET A 1 -23.47 -6.36 -38.74
CA MET A 1 -23.76 -6.38 -37.29
C MET A 1 -22.74 -5.49 -36.61
N MET A 2 -23.16 -4.35 -36.06
CA MET A 2 -22.28 -3.42 -35.31
C MET A 2 -22.10 -3.88 -33.87
N LYS A 3 -21.01 -3.37 -33.25
CA LYS A 3 -20.56 -3.32 -31.84
C LYS A 3 -19.12 -3.83 -31.77
N GLN A 4 -18.06 -3.01 -31.88
CA GLN A 4 -17.65 -1.94 -30.95
C GLN A 4 -17.83 -2.41 -29.49
N ASP A 5 -16.81 -2.49 -28.65
CA ASP A 5 -16.01 -1.35 -28.23
C ASP A 5 -14.60 -1.73 -27.78
N ALA A 6 -13.63 -1.03 -28.37
CA ALA A 6 -12.37 -0.72 -27.73
C ALA A 6 -12.64 0.15 -26.47
N VAL A 7 -11.61 0.30 -25.64
CA VAL A 7 -11.51 1.21 -24.48
C VAL A 7 -11.95 0.60 -23.13
N LYS A 8 -11.00 -0.09 -22.49
CA LYS A 8 -10.90 -0.17 -21.02
C LYS A 8 -9.55 0.39 -20.55
N GLN A 9 -9.19 1.59 -21.01
CA GLN A 9 -7.94 2.25 -20.60
C GLN A 9 -8.14 3.59 -19.87
N ASP A 10 -9.39 3.99 -19.61
CA ASP A 10 -9.69 5.27 -18.94
C ASP A 10 -10.33 5.12 -17.54
N ALA A 11 -10.57 3.89 -17.06
CA ALA A 11 -11.09 3.64 -15.72
C ALA A 11 -10.01 3.61 -14.63
N ASP A 12 -8.74 3.50 -15.02
CA ASP A 12 -7.66 2.99 -14.17
C ASP A 12 -7.01 4.04 -13.24
N ARG A 13 -7.30 5.34 -13.42
CA ARG A 13 -6.73 6.41 -12.57
C ARG A 13 -7.67 6.95 -11.50
N LYS A 14 -8.95 6.59 -11.54
CA LYS A 14 -9.94 6.98 -10.52
C LYS A 14 -10.12 5.93 -9.41
N GLY A 15 -9.46 4.79 -9.53
CA GLY A 15 -9.58 3.68 -8.61
C GLY A 15 -8.26 3.24 -8.00
N LEU A 16 -7.19 4.04 -8.06
CA LEU A 16 -5.94 3.71 -7.36
C LEU A 16 -5.86 4.44 -6.04
N GLU A 17 -5.38 3.75 -5.03
CA GLU A 17 -5.13 4.33 -3.73
C GLU A 17 -3.94 5.29 -3.78
N THR A 18 -3.93 6.22 -2.84
CA THR A 18 -2.88 7.21 -2.68
C THR A 18 -2.14 6.97 -1.38
N CYS A 19 -0.81 7.02 -1.40
CA CYS A 19 0.00 6.91 -0.20
C CYS A 19 -0.36 8.02 0.78
N VAL A 20 -0.72 7.68 2.03
CA VAL A 20 -1.13 8.70 3.01
C VAL A 20 0.03 9.59 3.48
N ILE A 21 1.28 9.13 3.37
CA ILE A 21 2.49 9.86 3.78
C ILE A 21 2.92 10.84 2.67
N CYS A 22 3.32 10.32 1.51
CA CYS A 22 3.92 11.13 0.45
C CYS A 22 2.94 11.55 -0.66
N ARG A 23 1.68 11.11 -0.58
CA ARG A 23 0.62 11.43 -1.54
C ARG A 23 0.87 11.00 -2.98
N CYS A 24 1.83 10.11 -3.22
CA CYS A 24 2.00 9.52 -4.55
C CYS A 24 0.88 8.49 -4.82
N MET A 25 0.50 8.37 -6.08
CA MET A 25 -0.41 7.32 -6.54
C MET A 25 0.29 5.97 -6.38
N THR A 26 -0.43 4.99 -5.86
CA THR A 26 0.05 3.61 -5.68
C THR A 26 -0.40 2.73 -6.85
N ASP A 27 0.09 1.50 -6.89
CA ASP A 27 -0.37 0.44 -7.78
C ASP A 27 -1.55 -0.37 -7.19
N ILE A 28 -2.05 0.03 -6.02
CA ILE A 28 -3.14 -0.68 -5.32
C ILE A 28 -4.48 -0.09 -5.74
N GLN A 29 -5.43 -0.95 -6.14
CA GLN A 29 -6.79 -0.51 -6.42
C GLN A 29 -7.57 -0.23 -5.12
N ALA A 30 -8.40 0.82 -5.15
CA ALA A 30 -9.19 1.35 -4.06
C ALA A 30 -10.36 0.44 -3.67
N ASP A 31 -10.80 -0.41 -4.58
CA ASP A 31 -11.82 -1.45 -4.37
C ASP A 31 -11.22 -2.78 -3.87
N THR A 32 -9.90 -2.98 -3.96
CA THR A 32 -9.22 -4.13 -3.36
C THR A 32 -9.51 -4.18 -1.86
N ASP A 33 -9.92 -5.32 -1.35
CA ASP A 33 -10.15 -5.50 0.09
C ASP A 33 -8.87 -5.23 0.89
N ILE A 34 -9.00 -4.57 2.04
CA ILE A 34 -7.87 -4.18 2.89
C ILE A 34 -6.97 -5.38 3.23
N SER A 35 -7.54 -6.57 3.46
CA SER A 35 -6.78 -7.78 3.78
C SER A 35 -5.86 -8.26 2.65
N GLN A 36 -6.09 -7.80 1.42
CA GLN A 36 -5.30 -8.15 0.24
C GLN A 36 -4.30 -7.06 -0.18
N ARG A 37 -4.29 -5.92 0.51
CA ARG A 37 -3.40 -4.80 0.18
C ARG A 37 -2.03 -5.00 0.82
N LYS A 38 -1.01 -5.23 -0.02
CA LYS A 38 0.39 -5.50 0.39
C LYS A 38 1.01 -4.45 1.33
N THR A 39 0.62 -3.18 1.19
CA THR A 39 1.25 -2.04 1.88
C THR A 39 0.22 -1.22 2.67
N TYR A 40 -0.91 -1.82 3.01
CA TYR A 40 -1.84 -1.23 3.97
C TYR A 40 -1.34 -1.49 5.38
N VAL A 41 -1.17 -0.43 6.17
CA VAL A 41 -0.81 -0.54 7.58
C VAL A 41 -2.04 -0.17 8.42
N PRO A 42 -2.52 -1.08 9.30
CA PRO A 42 -3.63 -0.79 10.20
C PRO A 42 -3.39 0.52 10.96
N THR A 43 -4.44 1.33 11.15
CA THR A 43 -4.42 2.66 11.79
C THR A 43 -3.72 3.79 11.02
N ILE A 44 -2.84 3.49 10.06
CA ILE A 44 -2.15 4.49 9.23
C ILE A 44 -2.86 4.68 7.90
N GLY A 45 -3.22 3.56 7.25
CA GLY A 45 -3.83 3.53 5.93
C GLY A 45 -2.89 2.98 4.86
N GLN A 46 -3.19 3.33 3.62
CA GLN A 46 -2.49 2.81 2.45
C GLN A 46 -1.17 3.55 2.19
N LEU A 47 -0.06 2.81 2.04
CA LEU A 47 1.27 3.33 1.73
C LEU A 47 1.75 2.92 0.34
N CYS A 48 2.67 3.68 -0.24
CA CYS A 48 3.46 3.18 -1.36
C CYS A 48 4.58 2.26 -0.85
N ASP A 49 5.15 1.43 -1.74
CA ASP A 49 6.20 0.46 -1.38
C ASP A 49 7.37 1.13 -0.63
N LYS A 50 7.82 2.31 -1.09
CA LYS A 50 8.91 3.05 -0.44
C LYS A 50 8.58 3.47 0.98
N CYS A 51 7.44 4.15 1.18
CA CYS A 51 7.04 4.61 2.51
C CYS A 51 6.69 3.45 3.44
N CYS A 52 6.17 2.34 2.90
CA CYS A 52 5.93 1.12 3.65
C CYS A 52 7.25 0.51 4.13
N TRP A 53 8.24 0.40 3.25
CA TRP A 53 9.58 -0.09 3.61
C TRP A 53 10.22 0.81 4.67
N GLU A 54 10.24 2.13 4.45
CA GLU A 54 10.77 3.09 5.41
C GLU A 54 10.05 2.97 6.75
N TRP A 55 8.71 2.87 6.77
CA TRP A 55 7.93 2.75 8.00
C TRP A 55 8.40 1.56 8.85
N PHE A 56 8.55 0.37 8.26
CA PHE A 56 8.97 -0.83 8.98
C PHE A 56 10.46 -0.87 9.35
N HIS A 57 11.32 -0.10 8.67
CA HIS A 57 12.78 -0.06 8.93
C HIS A 57 13.20 1.14 9.80
N THR A 58 12.36 2.17 9.92
CA THR A 58 12.60 3.34 10.77
C THR A 58 11.77 3.34 12.04
N ASN A 59 10.56 2.77 12.03
CA ASN A 59 9.74 2.52 13.22
C ASN A 59 9.87 1.08 13.68
N ASP A 60 11.02 0.44 13.41
CA ASP A 60 11.26 -0.92 13.83
C ASP A 60 11.30 -0.97 15.37
N ILE A 61 10.21 -1.45 15.98
CA ILE A 61 10.13 -1.77 17.40
C ILE A 61 11.24 -2.76 17.79
N ARG A 62 11.79 -3.52 16.83
CA ARG A 62 12.95 -4.40 17.03
C ARG A 62 14.30 -3.68 17.13
N THR A 63 14.34 -2.36 16.88
CA THR A 63 15.51 -1.51 17.20
C THR A 63 15.38 -0.82 18.55
N LEU A 64 14.29 -1.03 19.30
CA LEU A 64 14.34 -0.81 20.73
C LEU A 64 15.31 -1.85 21.30
N PRO A 65 16.40 -1.44 21.97
CA PRO A 65 17.40 -2.35 22.53
C PRO A 65 16.87 -3.32 23.59
N GLU A 66 15.55 -3.34 23.86
CA GLU A 66 14.92 -4.02 24.98
C GLU A 66 14.01 -5.19 24.55
N PHE A 67 14.00 -5.58 23.27
CA PHE A 67 13.11 -6.66 22.78
C PHE A 67 13.82 -7.80 22.01
N TYR A 68 15.15 -7.86 22.05
CA TYR A 68 15.96 -8.97 21.51
C TYR A 68 16.84 -9.60 22.61
N ASP A 69 16.23 -9.97 23.72
CA ASP A 69 16.72 -11.09 24.53
C ASP A 69 15.65 -12.19 24.49
N GLU A 70 16.08 -13.43 24.32
CA GLU A 70 15.29 -14.68 24.31
C GLU A 70 14.60 -15.09 23.01
N PHE A 71 15.40 -15.39 21.98
CA PHE A 71 15.19 -16.66 21.28
C PHE A 71 16.54 -17.39 21.18
N ASP A 72 16.64 -18.49 21.94
CA ASP A 72 17.72 -19.49 21.98
C ASP A 72 18.17 -19.97 20.59
#